data_AF-A0A077LK78-F1
#
_entry.id   AF-A0A077LK78-F1
#
_cell.length_a   1.000
_cell.length_b   1.000
_cell.length_c   1.000
_cell.angle_alpha   90.00
_cell.angle_beta   90.00
_cell.angle_gamma   90.00
#
_symmetry.space_group_name_H-M   'P 1'
#
loop_
_entity.id
_entity.type
_entity.pdbx_description
1 polymer ?
#
loop_
_entity_poly.entity_id
_entity_poly.type
_entity_poly.pdbx_seq_one_letter_code
_entity_poly.pdbx_strand_id
1 'polypeptide(L)'
;MNYSSVLSAVIAALAAETRDNTSKQAWQKLYNADATGQADACVLGGERFAGIDPAQIACWMHARLRTQLAPCHWRVLQARYGTHKARKVEAISALIAQVNCAAPRLFVYKAVTAWAIPPLKGLKAGSQGVRRSTDIIVLPDGFYDISTWDTQGLSRTTYWRWKKSVEATLDQWVGEALAQAETVLLHEGILFSKTA
;
A
#
# COMPACT_ATOMS: atom_id res chain seq x y z
N MET A 1 15.22 -2.18 -14.91
CA MET A 1 15.24 -1.45 -13.62
C MET A 1 15.04 -2.50 -12.54
N ASN A 2 16.07 -2.81 -11.75
CA ASN A 2 16.00 -3.88 -10.76
C ASN A 2 15.57 -3.27 -9.43
N TYR A 3 14.45 -3.73 -8.87
CA TYR A 3 13.99 -3.28 -7.56
C TYR A 3 14.92 -3.90 -6.50
N SER A 4 15.69 -3.07 -5.80
CA SER A 4 16.60 -3.53 -4.75
C SER A 4 15.87 -4.02 -3.49
N SER A 5 14.57 -3.71 -3.37
CA SER A 5 13.71 -4.14 -2.26
C SER A 5 12.27 -4.39 -2.71
N VAL A 6 11.61 -5.36 -2.05
CA VAL A 6 10.18 -5.67 -2.21
C VAL A 6 9.32 -4.41 -2.07
N LEU A 7 9.60 -3.60 -1.06
CA LEU A 7 8.87 -2.36 -0.77
C LEU A 7 8.96 -1.37 -1.93
N SER A 8 10.14 -1.22 -2.56
CA SER A 8 10.28 -0.33 -3.73
C SER A 8 9.47 -0.82 -4.94
N ALA A 9 9.37 -2.14 -5.14
CA ALA A 9 8.54 -2.74 -6.18
C ALA A 9 7.05 -2.51 -5.92
N VAL A 10 6.60 -2.73 -4.68
CA VAL A 10 5.21 -2.50 -4.26
C VAL A 10 4.82 -1.03 -4.40
N ILE A 11 5.67 -0.09 -3.98
CA ILE A 11 5.42 1.35 -4.15
C ILE A 11 5.31 1.71 -5.63
N ALA A 12 6.20 1.19 -6.48
CA ALA A 12 6.13 1.44 -7.91
C ALA A 12 4.85 0.86 -8.53
N ALA A 13 4.44 -0.34 -8.12
CA ALA A 13 3.18 -0.94 -8.56
C ALA A 13 1.97 -0.09 -8.15
N LEU A 14 1.91 0.36 -6.90
CA LEU A 14 0.85 1.24 -6.41
C LEU A 14 0.84 2.60 -7.12
N ALA A 15 1.99 3.13 -7.50
CA ALA A 15 2.10 4.37 -8.28
C ALA A 15 1.77 4.17 -9.77
N ALA A 16 1.99 2.98 -10.34
CA ALA A 16 1.66 2.72 -11.74
C ALA A 16 0.16 2.67 -12.01
N GLU A 17 -0.65 2.33 -11.01
CA GLU A 17 -2.11 2.41 -11.13
C GLU A 17 -2.62 3.84 -11.37
N THR A 18 -1.87 4.86 -10.91
CA THR A 18 -2.22 6.26 -11.15
C THR A 18 -1.80 6.75 -12.53
N ARG A 19 -1.14 5.92 -13.35
CA ARG A 19 -0.79 6.24 -14.73
C ARG A 19 -1.96 5.87 -15.67
N ASP A 20 -2.18 6.70 -16.67
CA ASP A 20 -3.33 6.66 -17.57
C ASP A 20 -3.52 5.32 -18.31
N ASN A 21 -4.74 5.12 -18.82
CA ASN A 21 -5.25 3.92 -19.51
C ASN A 21 -4.34 3.36 -20.63
N THR A 22 -3.48 4.17 -21.24
CA THR A 22 -2.49 3.77 -22.25
C THR A 22 -1.53 2.71 -21.73
N SER A 23 -1.12 2.83 -20.47
CA SER A 23 -0.27 1.83 -19.80
C SER A 23 -1.02 0.52 -19.51
N LYS A 24 -2.35 0.59 -19.32
CA LYS A 24 -3.22 -0.58 -19.08
C LYS A 24 -3.40 -1.46 -20.32
N GLN A 25 -3.51 -0.85 -21.50
CA GLN A 25 -3.58 -1.58 -22.77
C GLN A 25 -2.22 -2.22 -23.14
N ALA A 26 -1.11 -1.64 -22.71
CA ALA A 26 0.24 -2.15 -23.01
C ALA A 26 0.59 -3.42 -22.22
N TRP A 27 0.30 -3.49 -20.91
CA TRP A 27 0.59 -4.72 -20.16
C TRP A 27 -0.41 -5.85 -20.43
N GLN A 28 -1.64 -5.54 -20.86
CA GLN A 28 -2.59 -6.57 -21.32
C GLN A 28 -2.02 -7.37 -22.51
N LYS A 29 -1.19 -6.76 -23.36
CA LYS A 29 -0.46 -7.47 -24.43
C LYS A 29 0.67 -8.38 -23.91
N LEU A 30 1.15 -8.16 -22.69
CA LEU A 30 2.04 -9.09 -21.99
C LEU A 30 1.28 -10.28 -21.38
N TYR A 31 -0.06 -10.24 -21.42
CA TYR A 31 -0.96 -11.21 -20.79
C TYR A 31 -1.63 -12.15 -21.82
N ASN A 32 -1.06 -12.39 -23.01
CA ASN A 32 -1.71 -13.22 -24.04
C ASN A 32 -2.23 -14.56 -23.45
N ALA A 33 -3.55 -14.74 -23.57
CA ALA A 33 -4.36 -15.76 -22.90
C ALA A 33 -4.64 -16.97 -23.81
N ASP A 34 -3.81 -17.16 -24.82
CA ASP A 34 -4.00 -18.10 -25.90
C ASP A 34 -2.69 -18.84 -26.21
N ALA A 35 -2.45 -19.95 -25.51
CA ALA A 35 -2.44 -21.29 -26.09
C ALA A 35 -1.74 -22.31 -25.18
N THR A 36 -2.54 -23.27 -24.71
CA THR A 36 -2.13 -24.60 -24.22
C THR A 36 -1.57 -24.65 -22.81
N GLY A 37 -2.34 -25.28 -21.93
CA GLY A 37 -1.92 -25.60 -20.57
C GLY A 37 -0.74 -26.55 -20.57
N GLN A 38 0.46 -26.01 -20.36
CA GLN A 38 1.59 -26.72 -19.80
C GLN A 38 2.55 -25.67 -19.27
N ALA A 39 3.15 -25.99 -18.13
CA ALA A 39 4.13 -25.16 -17.49
C ALA A 39 5.28 -24.81 -18.45
N ASP A 40 5.34 -23.56 -18.90
CA ASP A 40 6.62 -22.93 -19.26
C ASP A 40 7.14 -22.21 -18.01
N ALA A 41 7.48 -23.04 -17.03
CA ALA A 41 8.47 -22.69 -16.04
C ALA A 41 9.78 -22.35 -16.79
N CYS A 42 10.41 -21.24 -16.41
CA CYS A 42 11.84 -21.00 -16.64
C CYS A 42 12.36 -20.56 -18.02
N VAL A 43 11.62 -19.79 -18.83
CA VAL A 43 12.30 -18.97 -19.87
C VAL A 43 12.70 -17.61 -19.30
N LEU A 44 13.80 -17.68 -18.55
CA LEU A 44 14.81 -16.63 -18.29
C LEU A 44 14.35 -15.41 -17.48
N GLY A 45 14.65 -15.49 -16.18
CA GLY A 45 14.72 -14.32 -15.29
C GLY A 45 15.55 -13.20 -15.92
N GLY A 46 15.09 -11.96 -15.73
CA GLY A 46 15.69 -10.76 -16.31
C GLY A 46 15.31 -10.46 -17.77
N GLU A 47 15.06 -11.47 -18.62
CA GLU A 47 14.83 -11.26 -20.06
C GLU A 47 13.38 -10.87 -20.39
N ARG A 48 12.40 -11.33 -19.61
CA ARG A 48 10.97 -10.99 -19.80
C ARG A 48 10.66 -9.48 -19.73
N PHE A 49 11.52 -8.71 -19.07
CA PHE A 49 11.41 -7.26 -18.93
C PHE A 49 12.57 -6.50 -19.56
N ALA A 50 13.49 -7.19 -20.24
CA ALA A 50 14.60 -6.57 -20.94
C ALA A 50 14.05 -5.69 -22.07
N GLY A 51 14.27 -4.37 -21.98
CA GLY A 51 13.75 -3.38 -22.93
C GLY A 51 12.31 -2.92 -22.67
N ILE A 52 11.61 -3.45 -21.66
CA ILE A 52 10.26 -2.99 -21.29
C ILE A 52 10.35 -1.73 -20.44
N ASP A 53 9.51 -0.74 -20.75
CA ASP A 53 9.39 0.51 -19.98
C ASP A 53 9.06 0.18 -18.50
N PRO A 54 9.84 0.70 -17.52
CA PRO A 54 9.57 0.55 -16.09
C PRO A 54 8.11 0.82 -15.68
N ALA A 55 7.41 1.71 -16.39
CA ALA A 55 5.99 1.97 -16.15
C ALA A 55 5.09 0.76 -16.46
N GLN A 56 5.37 0.02 -17.53
CA GLN A 56 4.61 -1.17 -17.92
C GLN A 56 4.85 -2.32 -16.95
N ILE A 57 6.11 -2.51 -16.52
CA ILE A 57 6.48 -3.51 -15.50
C ILE A 57 5.69 -3.24 -14.22
N ALA A 58 5.66 -2.00 -13.75
CA ALA A 58 4.94 -1.64 -12.53
C ALA A 58 3.41 -1.79 -12.68
N CYS A 59 2.85 -1.51 -13.86
CA CYS A 59 1.42 -1.73 -14.11
C CYS A 59 1.06 -3.22 -14.12
N TRP A 60 1.94 -4.05 -14.68
CA TRP A 60 1.79 -5.50 -14.61
C TRP A 60 1.94 -6.02 -13.17
N MET A 61 2.94 -5.56 -12.42
CA MET A 61 3.12 -5.89 -11.00
C MET A 61 1.86 -5.54 -10.20
N HIS A 62 1.24 -4.41 -10.48
CA HIS A 62 -0.01 -4.01 -9.85
C HIS A 62 -1.13 -5.02 -10.09
N ALA A 63 -1.37 -5.39 -11.34
CA ALA A 63 -2.38 -6.39 -11.68
C ALA A 63 -2.09 -7.75 -11.03
N ARG A 64 -0.81 -8.17 -11.03
CA ARG A 64 -0.37 -9.44 -10.46
C ARG A 64 -0.52 -9.47 -8.94
N LEU A 65 -0.05 -8.44 -8.24
CA LEU A 65 -0.18 -8.35 -6.79
C LEU A 65 -1.64 -8.23 -6.37
N ARG A 66 -2.46 -7.45 -7.09
CA ARG A 66 -3.89 -7.29 -6.78
C ARG A 66 -4.66 -8.61 -6.89
N THR A 67 -4.26 -9.52 -7.78
CA THR A 67 -4.92 -10.81 -7.99
C THR A 67 -4.41 -11.90 -7.07
N GLN A 68 -3.12 -11.90 -6.73
CA GLN A 68 -2.52 -12.94 -5.89
C GLN A 68 -2.56 -12.64 -4.38
N LEU A 69 -2.58 -11.37 -3.98
CA LEU A 69 -2.64 -11.03 -2.56
C LEU A 69 -4.08 -11.13 -2.04
N ALA A 70 -4.21 -11.53 -0.78
CA ALA A 70 -5.49 -11.46 -0.09
C ALA A 70 -6.04 -10.01 -0.13
N PRO A 71 -7.37 -9.82 -0.27
CA PRO A 71 -7.95 -8.49 -0.35
C PRO A 71 -7.68 -7.60 0.88
N CYS A 72 -7.44 -8.19 2.05
CA CYS A 72 -7.00 -7.45 3.24
C CYS A 72 -5.58 -6.90 3.05
N HIS A 73 -4.62 -7.75 2.74
CA HIS A 73 -3.21 -7.39 2.54
C HIS A 73 -3.02 -6.32 1.46
N TRP A 74 -3.75 -6.43 0.35
CA TRP A 74 -3.73 -5.40 -0.68
C TRP A 74 -4.19 -4.03 -0.16
N ARG A 75 -5.29 -4.00 0.62
CA ARG A 75 -5.82 -2.75 1.19
C ARG A 75 -4.88 -2.15 2.23
N VAL A 76 -4.23 -2.98 3.05
CA VAL A 76 -3.22 -2.51 4.01
C VAL A 76 -2.06 -1.81 3.30
N LEU A 77 -1.52 -2.42 2.24
CA LEU A 77 -0.44 -1.81 1.45
C LEU A 77 -0.91 -0.52 0.77
N GLN A 78 -2.12 -0.50 0.23
CA GLN A 78 -2.71 0.69 -0.39
C GLN A 78 -2.96 1.81 0.62
N ALA A 79 -3.40 1.49 1.84
CA ALA A 79 -3.58 2.46 2.91
C ALA A 79 -2.25 3.03 3.42
N ARG A 80 -1.17 2.25 3.42
CA ARG A 80 0.14 2.73 3.91
C ARG A 80 0.93 3.49 2.84
N TYR A 81 1.02 2.93 1.64
CA TYR A 81 1.93 3.37 0.59
C TYR A 81 1.24 3.93 -0.66
N GLY A 82 -0.09 3.84 -0.74
CA GLY A 82 -0.83 4.33 -1.89
C GLY A 82 -0.75 5.85 -2.05
N THR A 83 -0.70 6.28 -3.31
CA THR A 83 -0.64 7.70 -3.71
C THR A 83 -2.03 8.27 -4.07
N HIS A 84 -2.95 7.43 -4.56
CA HIS A 84 -4.27 7.86 -4.99
C HIS A 84 -5.23 8.12 -3.81
N LYS A 85 -5.79 9.33 -3.72
CA LYS A 85 -6.59 9.74 -2.57
C LYS A 85 -7.83 8.87 -2.30
N ALA A 86 -8.70 8.70 -3.30
CA ALA A 86 -9.98 8.02 -3.09
C ALA A 86 -9.80 6.56 -2.66
N ARG A 87 -8.97 5.81 -3.40
CA ARG A 87 -8.57 4.43 -3.07
C ARG A 87 -7.89 4.30 -1.73
N LYS A 88 -7.03 5.27 -1.35
CA LYS A 88 -6.43 5.28 -0.01
C LYS A 88 -7.50 5.41 1.08
N VAL A 89 -8.48 6.29 0.89
CA VAL A 89 -9.62 6.46 1.81
C VAL A 89 -10.50 5.21 1.84
N GLU A 90 -10.78 4.59 0.69
CA GLU A 90 -11.53 3.33 0.59
C GLU A 90 -10.80 2.17 1.29
N ALA A 91 -9.49 2.08 1.12
CA ALA A 91 -8.67 1.10 1.82
C ALA A 91 -8.73 1.33 3.33
N ILE A 92 -8.58 2.57 3.79
CA ILE A 92 -8.67 2.92 5.22
C ILE A 92 -10.04 2.53 5.81
N SER A 93 -11.15 2.87 5.13
CA SER A 93 -12.50 2.55 5.62
C SER A 93 -12.73 1.05 5.73
N ALA A 94 -12.23 0.26 4.78
CA ALA A 94 -12.29 -1.20 4.83
C ALA A 94 -11.47 -1.79 6.00
N LEU A 95 -10.30 -1.22 6.30
CA LEU A 95 -9.46 -1.66 7.43
C LEU A 95 -10.11 -1.38 8.77
N ILE A 96 -10.77 -0.22 8.93
CA ILE A 96 -11.49 0.14 10.17
C ILE A 96 -12.56 -0.89 10.51
N ALA A 97 -13.18 -1.53 9.51
CA ALA A 97 -14.16 -2.57 9.73
C ALA A 97 -13.55 -3.89 10.24
N GLN A 98 -12.27 -4.15 9.94
CA GLN A 98 -11.58 -5.40 10.24
C GLN A 98 -10.75 -5.36 11.53
N VAL A 99 -10.35 -4.18 12.00
CA VAL A 99 -9.57 -4.04 13.23
C VAL A 99 -10.45 -4.34 14.45
N ASN A 100 -10.14 -5.45 15.13
CA ASN A 100 -10.74 -5.80 16.40
C ASN A 100 -9.95 -5.14 17.54
N CYS A 101 -10.53 -4.12 18.16
CA CYS A 101 -9.95 -3.43 19.32
C CYS A 101 -11.05 -3.18 20.35
N ALA A 102 -10.69 -3.19 21.63
CA ALA A 102 -11.60 -2.83 22.72
C ALA A 102 -11.95 -1.32 22.76
N ALA A 103 -11.27 -0.51 21.95
CA ALA A 103 -11.48 0.94 21.87
C ALA A 103 -12.81 1.30 21.17
N PRO A 104 -13.41 2.47 21.47
CA PRO A 104 -14.59 2.94 20.78
C PRO A 104 -14.32 3.15 19.28
N ARG A 105 -15.37 3.03 18.45
CA ARG A 105 -15.26 3.08 16.98
C ARG A 105 -14.60 4.37 16.46
N LEU A 106 -14.90 5.52 17.08
CA LEU A 106 -14.28 6.80 16.72
C LEU A 106 -12.76 6.77 16.92
N PHE A 107 -12.31 6.16 18.02
CA PHE A 107 -10.89 6.03 18.35
C PHE A 107 -10.18 5.15 17.33
N VAL A 108 -10.77 4.00 16.99
CA VAL A 108 -10.23 3.10 15.94
C VAL A 108 -10.17 3.81 14.60
N TYR A 109 -11.23 4.52 14.21
CA TYR A 109 -11.26 5.32 12.98
C TYR A 109 -10.09 6.31 12.92
N LYS A 110 -9.89 7.11 13.98
CA LYS A 110 -8.82 8.13 14.05
C LYS A 110 -7.43 7.50 14.13
N ALA A 111 -7.29 6.38 14.83
CA ALA A 111 -6.01 5.65 14.93
C ALA A 111 -5.58 5.07 13.58
N VAL A 112 -6.47 4.37 12.87
CA VAL A 112 -6.17 3.78 11.56
C VAL A 112 -5.85 4.88 10.52
N THR A 113 -6.62 5.96 10.51
CA THR A 113 -6.39 7.09 9.60
C THR A 113 -5.06 7.81 9.89
N ALA A 114 -4.74 8.06 11.16
CA ALA A 114 -3.46 8.68 11.56
C ALA A 114 -2.25 7.76 11.28
N TRP A 115 -2.43 6.45 11.38
CA TRP A 115 -1.40 5.48 10.99
C TRP A 115 -1.17 5.47 9.47
N ALA A 116 -2.24 5.51 8.67
CA ALA A 116 -2.17 5.51 7.20
C ALA A 116 -1.63 6.82 6.62
N ILE A 117 -1.89 7.94 7.29
CA ILE A 117 -1.50 9.29 6.86
C ILE A 117 -0.70 9.93 8.00
N PRO A 118 0.63 9.75 8.04
CA PRO A 118 1.46 10.33 9.08
C PRO A 118 1.62 11.86 8.87
N PRO A 119 1.91 12.61 9.95
CA PRO A 119 2.13 14.05 9.85
C PRO A 119 3.39 14.33 9.01
N LEU A 120 3.24 15.18 8.00
CA LEU A 120 4.37 15.64 7.19
C LEU A 120 5.13 16.72 7.95
N LYS A 121 6.37 16.44 8.32
CA LYS A 121 7.25 17.43 8.96
C LYS A 121 7.40 18.64 8.02
N GLY A 122 6.92 19.81 8.46
CA GLY A 122 7.06 21.07 7.73
C GLY A 122 5.92 21.46 6.79
N LEU A 123 4.90 20.61 6.58
CA LEU A 123 3.68 20.98 5.84
C LEU A 123 2.47 20.91 6.79
N LYS A 124 1.99 22.07 7.24
CA LYS A 124 0.73 22.16 7.97
C LYS A 124 -0.43 22.20 6.98
N ALA A 125 -1.54 21.52 7.26
CA ALA A 125 -2.77 21.67 6.49
C ALA A 125 -3.17 23.15 6.48
N GLY A 126 -3.17 23.79 5.30
CA GLY A 126 -3.46 25.22 5.14
C GLY A 126 -2.24 26.16 5.16
N SER A 127 -1.03 25.66 5.42
CA SER A 127 0.19 26.44 5.17
C SER A 127 0.42 26.61 3.66
N GLN A 128 0.83 27.80 3.26
CA GLN A 128 1.09 28.29 1.89
C GLN A 128 2.10 27.44 1.07
N GLY A 129 2.57 26.31 1.61
CA GLY A 129 3.53 25.38 1.01
C GLY A 129 2.96 24.05 0.50
N VAL A 130 1.68 23.72 0.76
CA VAL A 130 1.01 22.63 0.03
C VAL A 130 0.67 23.16 -1.36
N ARG A 131 1.62 23.05 -2.30
CA ARG A 131 1.37 23.37 -3.72
C ARG A 131 0.14 22.55 -4.15
N ARG A 132 -0.91 23.21 -4.63
CA ARG A 132 -2.15 22.58 -5.13
C ARG A 132 -1.91 21.52 -6.22
N SER A 133 -0.69 21.43 -6.74
CA SER A 133 -0.24 20.51 -7.79
C SER A 133 0.16 19.12 -7.31
N THR A 134 0.29 18.86 -6.00
CA THR A 134 0.63 17.51 -5.50
C THR A 134 -0.58 16.88 -4.84
N ASP A 135 -1.08 15.78 -5.41
CA ASP A 135 -2.29 15.06 -4.97
C ASP A 135 -2.07 14.25 -3.68
N ILE A 136 -1.46 14.86 -2.65
CA ILE A 136 -1.18 14.24 -1.36
C ILE A 136 -2.30 14.57 -0.37
N ILE A 137 -2.77 13.56 0.40
CA ILE A 137 -3.67 13.79 1.54
C ILE A 137 -2.84 14.28 2.72
N VAL A 138 -3.20 15.44 3.27
CA VAL A 138 -2.61 15.99 4.49
C VAL A 138 -3.74 16.22 5.50
N LEU A 139 -3.62 15.62 6.67
CA LEU A 139 -4.57 15.83 7.77
C LEU A 139 -4.19 17.07 8.59
N PRO A 140 -5.16 17.81 9.16
CA PRO A 140 -4.88 18.92 10.07
C PRO A 140 -4.11 18.49 11.31
N ASP A 141 -3.29 19.38 11.87
CA ASP A 141 -2.46 19.09 13.05
C ASP A 141 -3.30 18.61 14.25
N GLY A 142 -4.47 19.24 14.47
CA GLY A 142 -5.40 18.85 15.53
C GLY A 142 -5.99 17.44 15.37
N PHE A 143 -5.93 16.85 14.16
CA PHE A 143 -6.34 15.46 13.96
C PHE A 143 -5.46 14.49 14.73
N TYR A 144 -4.16 14.80 14.88
CA TYR A 144 -3.21 13.92 15.57
C TYR A 144 -3.26 14.05 17.11
N ASP A 145 -4.06 14.98 17.64
CA ASP A 145 -4.27 15.11 19.07
C ASP A 145 -5.18 13.99 19.58
N ILE A 146 -4.56 12.98 20.19
CA ILE A 146 -5.19 11.77 20.72
C ILE A 146 -6.26 12.11 21.77
N SER A 147 -6.15 13.23 22.47
CA SER A 147 -7.15 13.62 23.48
C SER A 147 -8.54 13.87 22.87
N THR A 148 -8.60 14.20 21.59
CA THR A 148 -9.85 14.46 20.83
C THR A 148 -10.44 13.20 20.19
N TRP A 149 -9.84 12.03 20.40
CA TRP A 149 -10.20 10.81 19.68
C TRP A 149 -11.36 10.05 20.32
N ASP A 150 -11.81 10.49 21.48
CA ASP A 150 -12.88 9.90 22.25
C ASP A 150 -13.63 10.99 23.04
N THR A 151 -14.90 10.74 23.35
CA THR A 151 -15.76 11.62 24.14
C THR A 151 -15.81 11.23 25.62
N GLN A 152 -15.30 10.05 25.98
CA GLN A 152 -15.37 9.53 27.35
C GLN A 152 -14.33 10.12 28.32
N GLY A 153 -13.30 10.79 27.81
CA GLY A 153 -12.30 11.44 28.66
C GLY A 153 -11.44 10.47 29.49
N LEU A 154 -11.16 9.29 28.96
CA LEU A 154 -10.32 8.27 29.60
C LEU A 154 -8.86 8.72 29.80
N SER A 155 -8.14 7.98 30.65
CA SER A 155 -6.74 8.27 30.94
C SER A 155 -5.86 8.20 29.68
N ARG A 156 -4.85 9.08 29.62
CA ARG A 156 -3.89 9.13 28.52
C ARG A 156 -3.18 7.79 28.29
N THR A 157 -2.91 7.04 29.36
CA THR A 157 -2.28 5.72 29.29
C THR A 157 -3.13 4.71 28.53
N THR A 158 -4.46 4.76 28.72
CA THR A 158 -5.41 3.88 28.02
C THR A 158 -5.39 4.15 26.51
N TYR A 159 -5.46 5.43 26.11
CA TYR A 159 -5.40 5.80 24.70
C TYR A 159 -4.09 5.36 24.04
N TRP A 160 -2.95 5.53 24.71
CA TRP A 160 -1.67 5.06 24.17
C TRP A 160 -1.62 3.54 23.98
N ARG A 161 -2.17 2.77 24.94
CA ARG A 161 -2.25 1.31 24.83
C ARG A 161 -3.11 0.88 23.64
N TRP A 162 -4.29 1.48 23.49
CA TRP A 162 -5.17 1.18 22.36
C TRP A 162 -4.55 1.57 21.03
N LYS A 163 -3.99 2.78 20.93
CA LYS A 163 -3.30 3.24 19.73
C LYS A 163 -2.18 2.26 19.35
N LYS A 164 -1.32 1.92 20.30
CA LYS A 164 -0.22 0.97 20.06
C LYS A 164 -0.72 -0.41 19.63
N SER A 165 -1.82 -0.89 20.22
CA SER A 165 -2.44 -2.16 19.82
C SER A 165 -2.95 -2.13 18.39
N VAL A 166 -3.61 -1.03 17.98
CA VAL A 166 -4.09 -0.85 16.60
C VAL A 166 -2.92 -0.76 15.63
N GLU A 167 -1.93 0.08 15.92
CA GLU A 167 -0.74 0.23 15.07
C GLU A 167 0.03 -1.08 14.92
N ALA A 168 0.24 -1.83 16.02
CA ALA A 168 0.90 -3.13 15.97
C ALA A 168 0.15 -4.15 15.10
N THR A 169 -1.18 -4.17 15.17
CA THR A 169 -2.00 -5.06 14.34
C THR A 169 -1.85 -4.70 12.86
N LEU A 170 -1.91 -3.40 12.52
CA LEU A 170 -1.76 -2.93 11.14
C LEU A 170 -0.34 -3.17 10.61
N ASP A 171 0.68 -2.94 11.43
CA ASP A 171 2.08 -3.19 11.06
C ASP A 171 2.35 -4.68 10.84
N GLN A 172 1.73 -5.55 11.64
CA GLN A 172 1.76 -7.00 11.40
C GLN A 172 1.15 -7.35 10.04
N TRP A 173 -0.03 -6.80 9.70
CA TRP A 173 -0.64 -7.03 8.40
C TRP A 173 0.20 -6.48 7.24
N VAL A 174 0.90 -5.34 7.43
CA VAL A 174 1.87 -4.84 6.45
C VAL A 174 3.01 -5.84 6.26
N GLY A 175 3.57 -6.36 7.36
CA GLY A 175 4.65 -7.35 7.32
C GLY A 175 4.24 -8.62 6.58
N GLU A 176 3.08 -9.19 6.91
CA GLU A 176 2.52 -10.36 6.24
C GLU A 176 2.24 -10.09 4.76
N ALA A 177 1.68 -8.93 4.43
CA ALA A 177 1.43 -8.52 3.05
C ALA A 177 2.72 -8.36 2.24
N LEU A 178 3.78 -7.80 2.83
CA LEU A 178 5.08 -7.66 2.17
C LEU A 178 5.77 -9.02 1.98
N ALA A 179 5.68 -9.93 2.95
CA ALA A 179 6.22 -11.29 2.82
C ALA A 179 5.51 -12.09 1.72
N GLN A 180 4.19 -11.96 1.62
CA GLN A 180 3.42 -12.55 0.51
C GLN A 180 3.79 -11.91 -0.83
N ALA A 181 3.88 -10.57 -0.89
CA ALA A 181 4.30 -9.87 -2.10
C ALA A 181 5.71 -10.30 -2.55
N GLU A 182 6.65 -10.46 -1.62
CA GLU A 182 7.99 -10.98 -1.90
C GLU A 182 7.94 -12.36 -2.54
N THR A 183 7.17 -13.28 -1.96
CA THR A 183 7.00 -14.64 -2.49
C THR A 183 6.47 -14.62 -3.92
N VAL A 184 5.46 -13.78 -4.19
CA VAL A 184 4.92 -13.57 -5.54
C VAL A 184 6.01 -13.03 -6.47
N LEU A 185 6.68 -11.94 -6.09
CA LEU A 185 7.65 -11.27 -6.96
C LEU A 185 8.91 -12.12 -7.23
N LEU A 186 9.31 -12.97 -6.28
CA LEU A 186 10.39 -13.95 -6.46
C LEU A 186 9.97 -15.07 -7.42
N HIS A 187 8.76 -15.62 -7.25
CA HIS A 187 8.23 -16.64 -8.16
C HIS A 187 8.13 -16.12 -9.61
N GLU A 188 7.78 -14.84 -9.77
CA GLU A 188 7.74 -14.18 -11.07
C GLU A 188 9.13 -13.80 -11.63
N GLY A 189 10.22 -13.99 -10.89
CA GLY A 189 11.58 -13.67 -11.33
C GLY A 189 11.90 -12.17 -11.42
N ILE A 190 11.11 -11.32 -10.75
CA ILE A 190 11.30 -9.86 -10.72
C ILE A 190 12.35 -9.48 -9.68
N LEU A 191 12.28 -10.13 -8.53
CA LEU A 191 13.27 -10.04 -7.49
C LEU A 191 14.25 -11.18 -7.69
N PHE A 192 15.54 -10.89 -7.62
CA PHE A 192 16.54 -11.93 -7.44
C PHE A 192 16.56 -12.31 -5.97
N SER A 193 16.57 -13.61 -5.67
CA SER A 193 16.83 -14.06 -4.30
C SER A 193 18.10 -13.36 -3.86
N LYS A 194 18.07 -12.71 -2.70
CA LYS A 194 19.28 -12.13 -2.10
C LYS A 194 20.23 -13.29 -1.84
N THR A 195 21.13 -13.58 -2.78
CA THR A 195 22.24 -14.51 -2.57
C THR A 195 23.01 -13.92 -1.39
N ALA A 196 22.95 -14.65 -0.27
CA ALA A 196 23.64 -14.32 0.96
C ALA A 196 25.16 -14.26 0.74
#